data_AF-A0AAW6Y3C5-F1
#
_entry.id   AF-A0AAW6Y3C5-F1
#
_cell.length_a   1.000
_cell.length_b   1.000
_cell.length_c   1.000
_cell.angle_alpha   90.00
_cell.angle_beta   90.00
_cell.angle_gamma   90.00
#
_symmetry.space_group_name_H-M   'P 1'
#
loop_
_entity.id
_entity.type
_entity.pdbx_description
1 polymer ?
#
loop_
_entity_poly.entity_id
_entity_poly.type
_entity_poly.pdbx_seq_one_letter_code
_entity_poly.pdbx_strand_id
1 'polypeptide(L)'
;YHADNTIPETIEKWLDEFEMFSIYEVLPEILELWGANLQTQVQSKKKVTSTTREMTTALFLLRCTEIGISICELDLLTIGMILDMWTEKANDNVKYDKLASQAE
;
A
#
# COMPACT_ATOMS: atom_id res chain seq x y z
N TYR A 1 22.22 18.01 -14.52
CA TYR A 1 21.66 18.18 -13.17
C TYR A 1 21.34 19.65 -13.01
N HIS A 2 20.09 20.04 -13.29
CA HIS A 2 19.64 21.42 -13.10
C HIS A 2 18.56 21.34 -12.03
N ALA A 3 18.95 21.64 -10.78
CA ALA A 3 17.94 22.01 -9.79
C ALA A 3 17.26 23.26 -10.32
N ASP A 4 15.94 23.30 -10.26
CA ASP A 4 15.16 24.45 -10.66
C ASP A 4 15.57 25.66 -9.81
N ASN A 5 16.09 26.71 -10.45
CA ASN A 5 16.58 27.92 -9.76
C ASN A 5 15.44 28.73 -9.10
N THR A 6 14.19 28.33 -9.30
CA THR A 6 13.03 28.90 -8.59
C THR A 6 12.83 28.33 -7.19
N ILE A 7 13.50 27.21 -6.85
CA ILE A 7 13.40 26.59 -5.52
C ILE A 7 14.43 27.23 -4.57
N PRO A 8 14.04 27.71 -3.38
CA PRO A 8 14.97 28.28 -2.42
C PRO A 8 16.07 27.29 -1.98
N GLU A 9 17.27 27.81 -1.76
CA GLU A 9 18.44 26.99 -1.38
C GLU A 9 18.36 26.37 0.02
N THR A 10 17.44 26.84 0.89
CA THR A 10 17.31 26.37 2.27
C THR A 10 15.89 25.91 2.58
N ILE A 11 15.78 24.87 3.42
CA ILE A 11 14.50 24.25 3.78
C ILE A 11 13.57 25.26 4.44
N GLU A 12 14.11 26.18 5.25
CA GLU A 12 13.35 27.20 5.95
C GLU A 12 12.66 28.18 4.98
N LYS A 13 13.38 28.65 3.96
CA LYS A 13 12.79 29.55 2.95
C LYS A 13 11.75 28.84 2.08
N TRP A 14 11.98 27.56 1.80
CA TRP A 14 10.99 26.74 1.09
C TRP A 14 9.73 26.52 1.93
N LEU A 15 9.87 26.31 3.26
CA LEU A 15 8.74 26.20 4.18
C LEU A 15 7.97 27.53 4.34
N ASP A 16 8.66 28.67 4.31
CA ASP A 16 8.05 30.01 4.41
C ASP A 16 7.14 30.36 3.21
N GLU A 17 7.29 29.69 2.07
CA GLU A 17 6.39 29.85 0.91
C GLU A 17 5.01 29.22 1.12
N PHE A 18 4.89 28.29 2.08
CA PHE A 18 3.61 27.65 2.40
C PHE A 18 2.82 28.49 3.41
N GLU A 19 1.51 28.62 3.17
CA GLU A 19 0.60 29.14 4.17
C GLU A 19 0.57 28.20 5.38
N MET A 20 0.56 28.77 6.59
CA MET A 20 0.49 28.00 7.82
C MET A 20 -0.96 27.49 8.01
N PHE A 21 -1.25 26.28 7.54
CA PHE A 21 -2.58 25.68 7.64
C PHE A 21 -2.76 24.86 8.93
N SER A 22 -4.01 24.66 9.33
CA SER A 22 -4.31 23.78 10.46
C SER A 22 -4.26 22.33 10.03
N ILE A 23 -3.53 21.50 10.77
CA ILE A 23 -3.46 20.06 10.51
C ILE A 23 -4.85 19.40 10.47
N TYR A 24 -5.83 19.93 11.22
CA TYR A 24 -7.19 19.39 11.26
C TYR A 24 -8.00 19.67 9.98
N GLU A 25 -7.62 20.66 9.18
CA GLU A 25 -8.29 20.96 7.92
C GLU A 25 -7.92 19.92 6.85
N VAL A 26 -6.67 19.46 6.85
CA VAL A 26 -6.16 18.46 5.90
C VAL A 26 -6.27 17.01 6.41
N LEU A 27 -6.47 16.81 7.72
CA LEU A 27 -6.58 15.49 8.32
C LEU A 27 -7.64 14.58 7.67
N PRO A 28 -8.84 15.06 7.27
CA PRO A 28 -9.83 14.20 6.61
C PRO A 28 -9.33 13.62 5.29
N GLU A 29 -8.66 14.43 4.46
CA GLU A 29 -8.11 14.00 3.18
C GLU A 29 -6.96 13.00 3.38
N ILE A 30 -6.10 13.24 4.37
CA ILE A 30 -5.05 12.29 4.76
C ILE A 30 -5.69 10.95 5.15
N LEU A 31 -6.67 10.94 6.05
CA LEU A 31 -7.32 9.70 6.49
C LEU A 31 -8.01 8.96 5.34
N GLU A 32 -8.61 9.67 4.38
CA GLU A 32 -9.20 9.08 3.18
C GLU A 32 -8.14 8.42 2.29
N LEU A 33 -7.03 9.11 2.01
CA LEU A 33 -5.92 8.59 1.22
C LEU A 33 -5.24 7.38 1.89
N TRP A 34 -5.04 7.45 3.21
CA TRP A 34 -4.54 6.33 4.00
C TRP A 34 -5.50 5.14 3.92
N GLY A 35 -6.80 5.39 4.01
CA GLY A 35 -7.84 4.37 3.83
C GLY A 35 -7.76 3.72 2.46
N ALA A 36 -7.63 4.51 1.38
CA ALA A 36 -7.52 4.02 0.01
C ALA A 36 -6.26 3.14 -0.21
N ASN A 37 -5.13 3.47 0.43
CA ASN A 37 -3.90 2.66 0.33
C ASN A 37 -4.06 1.26 0.97
N LEU A 38 -4.93 1.12 1.97
CA LEU A 38 -5.17 -0.13 2.70
C LEU A 38 -6.26 -1.03 2.06
N GLN A 39 -7.04 -0.52 1.11
CA GLN A 39 -8.15 -1.26 0.49
C GLN A 39 -7.66 -2.47 -0.30
N THR A 40 -8.19 -3.66 0.02
CA THR A 40 -7.93 -4.92 -0.69
C THR A 40 -9.06 -5.23 -1.67
N GLN A 41 -8.73 -5.68 -2.88
CA GLN A 41 -9.72 -6.05 -3.90
C GLN A 41 -9.99 -7.56 -3.93
N VAL A 42 -9.15 -8.37 -3.29
CA VAL A 42 -9.26 -9.82 -3.27
C VAL A 42 -9.81 -10.30 -1.92
N GLN A 43 -10.74 -11.26 -1.98
CA GLN A 43 -11.25 -11.95 -0.80
C GLN A 43 -10.61 -13.34 -0.68
N SER A 44 -10.14 -13.70 0.51
CA SER A 44 -9.59 -15.03 0.78
C SER A 44 -10.67 -16.10 0.61
N LYS A 45 -10.40 -17.12 -0.22
CA LYS A 45 -11.29 -18.29 -0.36
C LYS A 45 -11.02 -19.35 0.69
N LYS A 46 -9.81 -19.36 1.27
CA LYS A 46 -9.51 -20.18 2.45
C LYS A 46 -10.12 -19.52 3.68
N LYS A 47 -10.78 -20.34 4.50
CA LYS A 47 -11.25 -19.95 5.84
C LYS A 47 -10.06 -19.88 6.78
N VAL A 48 -9.21 -18.87 6.58
CA VAL A 48 -8.14 -18.55 7.52
C VAL A 48 -8.83 -18.04 8.77
N THR A 49 -8.58 -18.66 9.92
CA THR A 49 -9.03 -18.13 11.21
C THR A 49 -8.60 -16.67 11.26
N SER A 50 -9.58 -15.75 11.39
CA SER A 50 -9.30 -14.33 11.55
C SER A 50 -8.22 -14.19 12.61
N THR A 51 -7.02 -13.86 12.17
CA THR A 51 -5.95 -13.52 13.08
C THR A 51 -6.37 -12.16 13.60
N THR A 52 -6.73 -12.10 14.88
CA THR A 52 -7.14 -10.87 15.60
C THR A 52 -6.01 -9.83 15.70
N ARG A 53 -4.94 -9.99 14.92
CA ARG A 53 -3.79 -9.10 14.93
C ARG A 53 -4.09 -7.98 13.94
N GLU A 54 -4.19 -6.79 14.50
CA GLU A 54 -4.15 -5.54 13.75
C GLU A 54 -2.97 -5.55 12.78
N MET A 55 -3.17 -4.98 11.60
CA MET A 55 -2.13 -4.89 10.59
C MET A 55 -1.07 -3.89 11.05
N THR A 56 0.06 -4.41 11.51
CA THR A 56 1.21 -3.58 11.90
C THR A 56 2.20 -3.46 10.75
N THR A 57 2.98 -2.37 10.71
CA THR A 57 4.05 -2.14 9.72
C THR A 57 5.03 -3.31 9.65
N ALA A 58 5.38 -3.91 10.81
CA ALA A 58 6.24 -5.08 10.87
C ALA A 58 5.61 -6.32 10.20
N LEU A 59 4.30 -6.52 10.39
CA LEU A 59 3.58 -7.60 9.74
C LEU A 59 3.49 -7.37 8.22
N PHE A 60 3.27 -6.13 7.80
CA PHE A 60 3.25 -5.75 6.37
C PHE A 60 4.60 -6.03 5.69
N LEU A 61 5.72 -5.58 6.26
CA LEU A 61 7.05 -5.84 5.72
C LEU A 61 7.38 -7.34 5.68
N LEU A 62 6.90 -8.11 6.68
CA LEU A 62 6.99 -9.56 6.65
C LEU A 62 6.23 -10.15 5.46
N ARG A 63 5.01 -9.67 5.16
CA ARG A 63 4.26 -10.11 3.98
C ARG A 63 4.98 -9.77 2.67
N CYS A 64 5.58 -8.59 2.56
CA CYS A 64 6.38 -8.21 1.38
C CYS A 64 7.51 -9.22 1.13
N THR A 65 8.21 -9.58 2.20
CA THR A 65 9.31 -10.56 2.14
C THR A 65 8.81 -11.98 1.80
N GLU A 66 7.65 -12.39 2.33
CA GLU A 66 7.05 -13.70 2.04
C GLU A 66 6.63 -13.85 0.57
N ILE A 67 6.19 -12.76 -0.07
CA ILE A 67 5.87 -12.75 -1.51
C ILE A 67 7.14 -12.66 -2.36
N GLY A 68 8.24 -12.17 -1.78
CA GLY A 68 9.53 -11.99 -2.46
C GLY A 68 9.72 -10.61 -3.08
N ILE A 69 8.97 -9.61 -2.61
CA ILE A 69 9.04 -8.22 -3.09
C ILE A 69 10.15 -7.49 -2.34
N SER A 70 11.02 -6.82 -3.08
CA SER A 70 12.09 -6.00 -2.49
C SER A 70 11.53 -4.71 -1.91
N ILE A 71 12.17 -4.17 -0.87
CA ILE A 71 11.83 -2.87 -0.29
C ILE A 71 11.80 -1.75 -1.36
N CYS A 72 12.64 -1.83 -2.39
CA CYS A 72 12.73 -0.84 -3.46
C CYS A 72 11.53 -0.87 -4.42
N GLU A 73 10.75 -1.97 -4.44
CA GLU A 73 9.57 -2.11 -5.30
C GLU A 73 8.30 -1.59 -4.63
N LEU A 74 8.37 -1.24 -3.33
CA LEU A 74 7.24 -0.71 -2.56
C LEU A 74 6.79 0.67 -3.02
N ASP A 75 7.62 1.39 -3.78
CA ASP A 75 7.27 2.72 -4.29
C ASP A 75 6.09 2.70 -5.30
N LEU A 76 5.88 1.56 -5.96
CA LEU A 76 4.82 1.40 -6.98
C LEU A 76 3.63 0.56 -6.50
N LEU A 77 3.66 0.06 -5.26
CA LEU A 77 2.68 -0.89 -4.75
C LEU A 77 1.96 -0.34 -3.52
N THR A 78 0.63 -0.47 -3.50
CA THR A 78 -0.15 -0.14 -2.31
C THR A 78 -0.16 -1.30 -1.32
N ILE A 79 -0.44 -1.00 -0.04
CA ILE A 79 -0.58 -2.04 0.98
C ILE A 79 -1.68 -3.03 0.58
N GLY A 80 -2.79 -2.53 0.06
CA GLY A 80 -3.89 -3.34 -0.48
C GLY A 80 -3.46 -4.36 -1.53
N MET A 81 -2.68 -3.93 -2.53
CA MET A 81 -2.20 -4.81 -3.61
C MET A 81 -1.27 -5.92 -3.08
N ILE A 82 -0.41 -5.61 -2.11
CA ILE A 82 0.49 -6.59 -1.51
C ILE A 82 -0.30 -7.64 -0.72
N LEU A 83 -1.33 -7.21 0.01
CA LEU A 83 -2.23 -8.13 0.71
C LEU A 83 -3.05 -8.98 -0.25
N ASP A 84 -3.48 -8.43 -1.39
CA ASP A 84 -4.18 -9.16 -2.44
C ASP A 84 -3.28 -10.24 -3.04
N MET A 85 -2.05 -9.89 -3.43
CA MET A 85 -1.06 -10.85 -3.93
C MET A 85 -0.74 -11.93 -2.89
N TRP A 86 -0.62 -11.57 -1.61
CA TRP A 86 -0.41 -12.53 -0.53
C TRP A 86 -1.61 -13.47 -0.38
N THR A 87 -2.81 -12.93 -0.47
CA THR A 87 -4.07 -13.68 -0.39
C THR A 87 -4.21 -14.65 -1.56
N GLU A 88 -3.87 -14.22 -2.78
CA GLU A 88 -3.84 -15.10 -3.96
C GLU A 88 -2.80 -16.21 -3.80
N LYS A 89 -1.58 -15.88 -3.38
CA LYS A 89 -0.54 -16.88 -3.07
C LYS A 89 -1.02 -17.88 -2.01
N ALA A 90 -1.74 -17.41 -0.99
CA ALA A 90 -2.35 -18.29 -0.01
C ALA A 90 -3.43 -19.19 -0.63
N ASN A 91 -4.11 -18.75 -1.67
CA ASN A 91 -5.14 -19.50 -2.40
C ASN A 91 -4.61 -20.43 -3.49
N ASP A 92 -3.31 -20.43 -3.83
CA ASP A 92 -2.73 -21.26 -4.91
C ASP A 92 -3.09 -22.77 -4.83
N ASN A 93 -3.27 -23.30 -3.62
CA ASN A 93 -3.63 -24.71 -3.40
C ASN A 93 -5.15 -24.98 -3.38
N VAL A 94 -6.00 -23.98 -3.64
CA VAL A 94 -7.45 -24.14 -3.70
C VAL A 94 -7.83 -24.76 -5.04
N LYS A 95 -8.68 -25.79 -5.03
CA LYS A 95 -9.29 -26.30 -6.26
C LYS A 95 -10.43 -25.38 -6.67
N TYR A 96 -10.34 -24.83 -7.88
CA TYR A 96 -11.38 -23.98 -8.45
C TYR A 96 -12.31 -24.81 -9.33
N ASP A 97 -13.62 -24.59 -9.23
CA ASP A 97 -14.63 -25.26 -10.06
C ASP A 97 -14.50 -24.91 -11.54
N LYS A 98 -13.94 -23.73 -11.84
CA LYS A 98 -13.59 -23.28 -13.18
C LYS A 98 -12.13 -22.86 -13.18
N LEU A 99 -11.34 -23.51 -14.04
CA LEU A 99 -9.97 -23.09 -14.33
C LEU A 99 -10.02 -22.03 -15.42
N ALA A 100 -9.25 -20.96 -15.26
CA ALA A 100 -9.07 -19.97 -16.31
C ALA A 100 -8.29 -20.62 -17.46
N SER A 101 -9.00 -21.09 -18.48
CA SER A 101 -8.39 -21.48 -19.75
C SER A 101 -8.25 -20.25 -20.64
N GLN A 102 -7.13 -20.13 -21.36
CA GLN A 102 -6.93 -19.09 -22.38
C GLN A 102 -7.79 -19.27 -23.65
N ALA A 103 -8.66 -20.28 -23.68
CA ALA A 103 -9.63 -20.44 -24.74
C ALA A 103 -10.81 -19.48 -24.47
N GLU A 104 -11.04 -18.57 -25.43
CA GLU A 104 -12.30 -17.81 -25.54
C GLU A 104 -13.52 -18.72 -25.64
#